data_AF-A0A6D2I1U3-F1
#
_entry.id   AF-A0A6D2I1U3-F1
#
_cell.length_a   1.000
_cell.length_b   1.000
_cell.length_c   1.000
_cell.angle_alpha   90.00
_cell.angle_beta   90.00
_cell.angle_gamma   90.00
#
_symmetry.space_group_name_H-M   'P 1'
#
loop_
_entity.id
_entity.type
_entity.pdbx_description
1 polymer ?
#
loop_
_entity_poly.entity_id
_entity_poly.type
_entity_poly.pdbx_seq_one_letter_code
_entity_poly.pdbx_strand_id
1 'polypeptide(L)'
;MNLNTEANGINASGDRTIGASDPELEFSRKRQKIAHLESRVQHMTRPALDIEIEKFVADTSKHPFTPRIADVRLRARVEMNLHEFAGYGNPKQWLILFHELMRREQFDSLEEKDAHYCQAFVQHLSKGALKWYYNLPVGSINSYNELLVAFVKHYSIFMV
;
A
#
# COMPACT_ATOMS: atom_id res chain seq x y z
N MET A 1 -96.52 14.56 -5.49
CA MET A 1 -95.22 14.27 -4.84
C MET A 1 -95.49 14.21 -3.36
N ASN A 2 -95.28 13.04 -2.76
CA ASN A 2 -95.78 12.68 -1.44
C ASN A 2 -94.59 12.25 -0.58
N LEU A 3 -94.65 12.66 0.70
CA LEU A 3 -94.09 12.02 1.90
C LEU A 3 -92.56 12.12 2.09
N ASN A 4 -91.98 12.33 3.28
CA ASN A 4 -92.41 12.78 4.62
C ASN A 4 -91.13 12.69 5.51
N THR A 5 -91.00 13.57 6.52
CA THR A 5 -90.75 13.23 7.97
C THR A 5 -89.46 12.44 8.33
N GLU A 6 -88.64 12.64 9.38
CA GLU A 6 -88.51 13.44 10.61
C GLU A 6 -87.07 13.17 11.16
N ALA A 7 -86.39 14.17 11.71
CA ALA A 7 -86.02 14.32 13.14
C ALA A 7 -84.78 13.55 13.69
N ASN A 8 -84.18 14.19 14.71
CA ASN A 8 -83.10 13.76 15.61
C ASN A 8 -81.69 13.66 15.02
N GLY A 9 -80.62 14.12 15.68
CA GLY A 9 -80.47 14.60 17.05
C GLY A 9 -79.04 14.29 17.52
N ILE A 10 -78.45 15.25 18.23
CA ILE A 10 -77.44 15.07 19.28
C ILE A 10 -76.00 14.72 18.86
N ASN A 11 -75.13 15.72 19.07
CA ASN A 11 -73.73 15.67 19.53
C ASN A 11 -73.02 14.30 19.51
N ALA A 12 -72.02 14.19 18.63
CA ALA A 12 -70.84 13.38 18.89
C ALA A 12 -69.60 14.30 18.82
N SER A 13 -69.03 14.49 20.01
CA SER A 13 -67.73 15.06 20.36
C SER A 13 -66.77 15.35 19.20
N GLY A 14 -66.44 16.64 19.09
CA GLY A 14 -65.33 17.13 18.28
C GLY A 14 -64.06 16.36 18.59
N ASP A 15 -63.55 15.74 17.54
CA ASP A 15 -62.23 15.15 17.42
C ASP A 15 -61.15 16.12 17.93
N ARG A 16 -60.56 15.76 19.06
CA ARG A 16 -59.24 16.25 19.47
C ARG A 16 -58.44 15.05 19.94
N THR A 17 -58.12 14.16 19.00
CA THR A 17 -56.96 13.29 19.17
C THR A 17 -55.70 14.12 18.92
N ILE A 18 -55.12 14.54 20.03
CA ILE A 18 -53.78 15.11 20.15
C ILE A 18 -52.81 14.17 19.43
N GLY A 19 -52.04 14.70 18.49
CA GLY A 19 -51.12 13.96 17.63
C GLY A 19 -50.18 13.06 18.43
N ALA A 20 -50.46 11.76 18.44
CA ALA A 20 -49.47 10.75 18.75
C ALA A 20 -48.59 10.61 17.50
N SER A 21 -47.36 11.11 17.56
CA SER A 21 -46.36 10.80 16.55
C SER A 21 -46.27 9.27 16.43
N ASP A 22 -46.63 8.74 15.27
CA ASP A 22 -46.51 7.32 14.96
C ASP A 22 -45.04 6.89 15.11
N PRO A 23 -44.71 6.07 16.13
CA PRO A 23 -43.34 5.64 16.38
C PRO A 23 -42.74 4.87 15.21
N GLU A 24 -43.56 4.17 14.42
CA GLU A 24 -43.12 3.38 13.27
C GLU A 24 -42.69 4.29 12.11
N LEU A 25 -43.45 5.37 11.87
CA LEU A 25 -43.09 6.41 10.91
C LEU A 25 -41.81 7.15 11.33
N GLU A 26 -41.65 7.44 12.62
CA GLU A 26 -40.44 8.08 13.15
C GLU A 26 -39.21 7.16 12.99
N PHE A 27 -39.36 5.87 13.30
CA PHE A 27 -38.31 4.87 13.16
C PHE A 27 -37.90 4.65 11.70
N SER A 28 -38.88 4.60 10.79
CA SER A 28 -38.68 4.51 9.34
C SER A 28 -37.91 5.72 8.80
N ARG A 29 -38.26 6.95 9.24
CA ARG A 29 -37.53 8.18 8.87
C ARG A 29 -36.10 8.17 9.38
N LYS A 30 -35.87 7.72 10.62
CA LYS A 30 -34.51 7.58 11.19
C LYS A 30 -33.67 6.59 10.38
N ARG A 31 -34.22 5.43 10.00
CA ARG A 31 -33.54 4.44 9.15
C ARG A 31 -33.18 5.01 7.78
N GLN A 32 -34.10 5.72 7.14
CA GLN A 32 -33.84 6.36 5.85
C GLN A 32 -32.70 7.39 5.96
N LYS A 33 -32.66 8.16 7.06
CA LYS A 33 -31.60 9.14 7.31
C LYS A 33 -30.25 8.47 7.56
N ILE A 34 -30.22 7.35 8.30
CA ILE A 34 -29.00 6.55 8.49
C ILE A 34 -28.49 6.01 7.16
N ALA A 35 -29.34 5.36 6.37
CA ALA A 35 -28.95 4.82 5.05
C ALA A 35 -28.44 5.91 4.10
N HIS A 36 -29.08 7.09 4.11
CA HIS A 36 -28.61 8.23 3.34
C HIS A 36 -27.24 8.73 3.83
N LEU A 37 -27.02 8.80 5.15
CA LEU A 37 -25.73 9.18 5.71
C LEU A 37 -24.63 8.14 5.41
N GLU A 38 -24.95 6.85 5.44
CA GLU A 38 -24.03 5.75 5.10
C GLU A 38 -23.62 5.80 3.63
N SER A 39 -24.59 5.93 2.72
CA SER A 39 -24.32 6.19 1.30
C SER A 39 -23.49 7.48 1.15
N ARG A 40 -23.78 8.48 1.99
CA ARG A 40 -23.04 9.73 1.98
C ARG A 40 -21.57 9.57 2.42
N VAL A 41 -21.32 8.77 3.43
CA VAL A 41 -19.96 8.44 3.86
C VAL A 41 -19.24 7.63 2.80
N GLN A 42 -19.91 6.65 2.17
CA GLN A 42 -19.29 5.82 1.15
C GLN A 42 -18.84 6.62 -0.09
N HIS A 43 -19.65 7.52 -0.64
CA HIS A 43 -19.26 8.29 -1.82
C HIS A 43 -18.22 9.38 -1.54
N MET A 44 -18.10 9.88 -0.31
CA MET A 44 -17.07 10.87 0.05
C MET A 44 -15.75 10.21 0.49
N THR A 45 -15.84 9.15 1.32
CA THR A 45 -14.66 8.57 1.98
C THR A 45 -13.95 7.54 1.11
N ARG A 46 -14.66 6.77 0.28
CA ARG A 46 -14.02 5.74 -0.56
C ARG A 46 -13.01 6.34 -1.55
N PRO A 47 -13.32 7.41 -2.32
CA PRO A 47 -12.34 8.01 -3.22
C PRO A 47 -11.10 8.54 -2.49
N ALA A 48 -11.27 9.10 -1.28
CA ALA A 48 -10.14 9.58 -0.49
C ALA A 48 -9.24 8.42 -0.02
N LEU A 49 -9.83 7.31 0.41
CA LEU A 49 -9.08 6.12 0.83
C LEU A 49 -8.40 5.43 -0.36
N ASP A 50 -9.07 5.35 -1.51
CA ASP A 50 -8.50 4.77 -2.73
C ASP A 50 -7.26 5.55 -3.17
N ILE A 51 -7.31 6.89 -3.11
CA ILE A 51 -6.14 7.76 -3.37
C ILE A 51 -4.99 7.48 -2.38
N GLU A 52 -5.30 7.30 -1.10
CA GLU A 52 -4.28 7.00 -0.08
C GLU A 52 -3.63 5.63 -0.30
N ILE A 53 -4.43 4.62 -0.68
CA ILE A 53 -3.94 3.28 -1.03
C ILE A 53 -3.06 3.34 -2.27
N GLU A 54 -3.50 4.01 -3.35
CA GLU A 54 -2.71 4.18 -4.57
C GLU A 54 -1.39 4.88 -4.29
N LYS A 55 -1.41 5.93 -3.47
CA LYS A 55 -0.20 6.63 -3.03
C LYS A 55 0.71 5.71 -2.23
N PHE A 56 0.18 4.95 -1.29
CA PHE A 56 0.97 3.99 -0.50
C PHE A 56 1.61 2.92 -1.39
N VAL A 57 0.87 2.36 -2.35
CA VAL A 57 1.41 1.40 -3.33
C VAL A 57 2.47 2.05 -4.20
N ALA A 58 2.25 3.27 -4.69
CA ALA A 58 3.23 4.01 -5.48
C ALA A 58 4.49 4.33 -4.67
N ASP A 59 4.35 4.70 -3.39
CA ASP A 59 5.48 5.01 -2.51
C ASP A 59 6.27 3.75 -2.13
N THR A 60 5.60 2.63 -1.88
CA THR A 60 6.26 1.35 -1.53
C THR A 60 6.85 0.61 -2.72
N SER A 61 6.43 0.92 -3.95
CA SER A 61 7.03 0.37 -5.17
C SER A 61 8.24 1.15 -5.68
N LYS A 62 8.51 2.35 -5.15
CA LYS A 62 9.68 3.14 -5.53
C LYS A 62 10.97 2.42 -5.15
N HIS A 63 11.83 2.26 -6.13
CA HIS A 63 13.17 1.72 -5.94
C HIS A 63 14.17 2.39 -6.91
N PRO A 64 15.47 2.38 -6.60
CA PRO A 64 16.47 3.00 -7.45
C PRO A 64 16.80 2.19 -8.71
N PHE A 65 16.42 0.92 -8.82
CA PHE A 65 16.67 0.15 -10.04
C PHE A 65 15.89 0.67 -11.25
N THR A 66 16.54 0.67 -12.42
CA THR A 66 15.86 0.85 -13.72
C THR A 66 15.02 -0.39 -14.07
N PRO A 67 14.07 -0.29 -15.03
CA PRO A 67 13.32 -1.44 -15.52
C PRO A 67 14.23 -2.59 -16.00
N ARG A 68 15.37 -2.26 -16.64
CA ARG A 68 16.37 -3.24 -17.08
C ARG A 68 16.85 -4.16 -15.95
N ILE A 69 16.96 -3.63 -14.74
CA ILE A 69 17.37 -4.39 -13.56
C ILE A 69 16.16 -5.00 -12.86
N ALA A 70 15.08 -4.24 -12.67
CA ALA A 70 13.92 -4.64 -11.87
C ALA A 70 13.04 -5.72 -12.53
N ASP A 71 12.91 -5.69 -13.85
CA ASP A 71 11.99 -6.57 -14.59
C ASP A 71 12.59 -7.96 -14.86
N VAL A 72 13.89 -8.15 -14.60
CA VAL A 72 14.55 -9.45 -14.74
C VAL A 72 14.04 -10.40 -13.68
N ARG A 73 13.43 -11.51 -14.12
CA ARG A 73 12.96 -12.57 -13.24
C ARG A 73 14.15 -13.29 -12.62
N LEU A 74 14.18 -13.35 -11.29
CA LEU A 74 15.18 -14.13 -10.57
C LEU A 74 14.91 -15.62 -10.73
N ARG A 75 15.97 -16.39 -10.98
CA ARG A 75 15.93 -17.85 -10.85
C ARG A 75 15.68 -18.23 -9.38
N ALA A 76 15.01 -19.37 -9.16
CA ALA A 76 14.90 -19.93 -7.83
C ALA A 76 16.30 -20.19 -7.28
N ARG A 77 16.68 -19.44 -6.24
CA ARG A 77 18.06 -19.37 -5.77
C ARG A 77 18.39 -20.56 -4.87
N VAL A 78 19.64 -21.01 -4.92
CA VAL A 78 20.24 -21.71 -3.77
C VAL A 78 20.41 -20.68 -2.66
N GLU A 79 19.87 -20.94 -1.48
CA GLU A 79 19.92 -20.01 -0.35
C GLU A 79 21.38 -19.62 -0.07
N MET A 80 21.71 -18.34 -0.27
CA MET A 80 23.05 -17.83 -0.02
C MET A 80 23.21 -17.66 1.48
N ASN A 81 24.11 -18.44 2.09
CA ASN A 81 24.45 -18.26 3.49
C ASN A 81 25.38 -17.05 3.65
N LEU A 82 24.81 -15.86 3.47
CA LEU A 82 25.45 -14.57 3.69
C LEU A 82 24.69 -13.83 4.78
N HIS A 83 25.41 -13.37 5.80
CA HIS A 83 24.82 -12.48 6.78
C HIS A 83 24.44 -11.14 6.15
N GLU A 84 23.28 -10.61 6.54
CA GLU A 84 22.83 -9.30 6.10
C GLU A 84 23.81 -8.19 6.50
N PHE A 85 24.03 -7.23 5.61
CA PHE A 85 24.74 -6.01 5.91
C PHE A 85 23.76 -4.96 6.42
N ALA A 86 23.83 -4.66 7.72
CA ALA A 86 22.93 -3.71 8.37
C ALA A 86 23.39 -2.23 8.27
N GLY A 87 24.54 -1.97 7.63
CA GLY A 87 25.16 -0.65 7.52
C GLY A 87 26.30 -0.37 8.52
N TYR A 88 26.81 -1.42 9.18
CA TYR A 88 27.96 -1.36 10.10
C TYR A 88 28.92 -2.53 9.85
N GLY A 89 30.15 -2.41 10.33
CA GLY A 89 31.23 -3.37 10.05
C GLY A 89 31.98 -3.03 8.76
N ASN A 90 32.90 -3.90 8.34
CA ASN A 90 33.77 -3.64 7.18
C ASN A 90 33.03 -3.99 5.86
N PRO A 91 32.66 -3.00 5.03
CA PRO A 91 31.88 -3.26 3.81
C PRO A 91 32.73 -3.95 2.73
N LYS A 92 34.05 -3.78 2.74
CA LYS A 92 34.95 -4.51 1.83
C LYS A 92 34.93 -6.01 2.14
N GLN A 93 35.00 -6.39 3.41
CA GLN A 93 34.93 -7.79 3.82
C GLN A 93 33.59 -8.42 3.42
N TRP A 94 32.49 -7.70 3.63
CA TRP A 94 31.15 -8.17 3.23
C TRP A 94 31.03 -8.33 1.70
N LEU A 95 31.54 -7.36 0.93
CA LEU A 95 31.56 -7.43 -0.54
C LEU A 95 32.36 -8.63 -1.07
N ILE A 96 33.48 -8.97 -0.45
CA ILE A 96 34.27 -10.16 -0.83
C ILE A 96 33.42 -11.42 -0.68
N LEU A 97 32.76 -11.60 0.46
CA LEU A 97 31.89 -12.75 0.72
C LEU A 97 30.69 -12.80 -0.24
N PHE A 98 30.06 -11.64 -0.50
CA PHE A 98 28.98 -11.53 -1.48
C PHE A 98 29.45 -11.97 -2.88
N HIS A 99 30.59 -11.46 -3.35
CA HIS A 99 31.14 -11.83 -4.66
C HIS A 99 31.53 -13.31 -4.74
N GLU A 100 32.03 -13.90 -3.66
CA GLU A 100 32.37 -15.33 -3.62
C GLU A 100 31.14 -16.23 -3.78
N LEU A 101 30.02 -15.84 -3.19
CA LEU A 101 28.74 -16.54 -3.36
C LEU A 101 28.18 -16.35 -4.76
N MET A 102 28.14 -15.11 -5.24
CA MET A 102 27.62 -14.78 -6.57
C MET A 102 28.49 -15.35 -7.72
N ARG A 103 29.74 -15.74 -7.47
CA ARG A 103 30.61 -16.41 -8.46
C ARG A 103 30.17 -17.85 -8.74
N ARG A 104 29.44 -18.49 -7.81
CA ARG A 104 28.97 -19.88 -7.94
C ARG A 104 27.75 -20.00 -8.85
N GLU A 105 27.04 -18.89 -9.04
CA GLU A 105 25.86 -18.81 -9.89
C GLU A 105 26.24 -18.78 -11.38
N GLN A 106 25.42 -19.44 -12.20
CA GLN A 106 25.55 -19.45 -13.66
C GLN A 106 24.43 -18.62 -14.27
N PHE A 107 24.77 -17.78 -15.25
CA PHE A 107 23.85 -16.88 -15.94
C PHE A 107 23.98 -17.08 -17.44
N ASP A 108 22.87 -16.95 -18.16
CA ASP A 108 22.85 -17.18 -19.61
C ASP A 108 23.30 -15.93 -20.38
N SER A 109 23.30 -14.76 -19.72
CA SER A 109 23.77 -13.51 -20.30
C SER A 109 24.41 -12.57 -19.27
N LEU A 110 25.19 -11.60 -19.77
CA LEU A 110 25.74 -10.52 -18.94
C LEU A 110 24.65 -9.63 -18.36
N GLU A 111 23.58 -9.39 -19.10
CA GLU A 111 22.43 -8.62 -18.65
C GLU A 111 21.72 -9.30 -17.48
N GLU A 112 21.46 -10.61 -17.60
CA GLU A 112 20.88 -11.41 -16.54
C GLU A 112 21.77 -11.43 -15.30
N LYS A 113 23.08 -11.64 -15.49
CA LYS A 113 24.07 -11.59 -14.40
C LYS A 113 24.01 -10.27 -13.66
N ASP A 114 24.05 -9.17 -14.39
CA ASP A 114 24.11 -7.83 -13.79
C ASP A 114 22.84 -7.50 -13.00
N ALA A 115 21.65 -7.83 -13.54
CA ALA A 115 20.39 -7.67 -12.83
C ALA A 115 20.29 -8.58 -11.60
N HIS A 116 20.71 -9.84 -11.70
CA HIS A 116 20.74 -10.75 -10.57
C HIS A 116 21.68 -10.27 -9.46
N TYR A 117 22.85 -9.73 -9.81
CA TYR A 117 23.78 -9.15 -8.82
C TYR A 117 23.14 -7.98 -8.07
N CYS A 118 22.51 -7.03 -8.78
CA CYS A 118 21.77 -5.92 -8.16
C CYS A 118 20.68 -6.39 -7.20
N GLN A 119 19.78 -7.25 -7.66
CA GLN A 119 18.66 -7.70 -6.85
C GLN A 119 19.11 -8.59 -5.68
N ALA A 120 20.14 -9.43 -5.87
CA ALA A 120 20.73 -10.22 -4.79
C ALA A 120 21.36 -9.36 -3.70
N PHE A 121 22.03 -8.28 -4.11
CA PHE A 121 22.71 -7.38 -3.19
C PHE A 121 21.72 -6.78 -2.19
N VAL A 122 20.60 -6.22 -2.68
CA VAL A 122 19.59 -5.58 -1.82
C VAL A 122 18.88 -6.57 -0.90
N GLN A 123 18.70 -7.83 -1.31
CA GLN A 123 18.12 -8.89 -0.46
C GLN A 123 18.98 -9.16 0.79
N HIS A 124 20.27 -8.85 0.73
CA HIS A 124 21.20 -9.03 1.85
C HIS A 124 21.54 -7.71 2.55
N LEU A 125 20.76 -6.66 2.31
CA LEU A 125 20.83 -5.42 3.10
C LEU A 125 19.73 -5.44 4.16
N SER A 126 20.04 -4.87 5.32
CA SER A 126 19.02 -4.62 6.33
C SER A 126 19.21 -3.29 7.04
N LYS A 127 18.23 -2.92 7.85
CA LYS A 127 18.26 -1.73 8.73
C LYS A 127 18.76 -0.47 8.00
N GLY A 128 19.88 0.09 8.43
CA GLY A 128 20.44 1.33 7.89
C GLY A 128 20.84 1.22 6.42
N ALA A 129 21.34 0.06 5.99
CA ALA A 129 21.71 -0.17 4.60
C ALA A 129 20.51 -0.29 3.67
N LEU A 130 19.45 -0.97 4.10
CA LEU A 130 18.22 -1.02 3.32
C LEU A 130 17.56 0.37 3.23
N LYS A 131 17.59 1.15 4.31
CA LYS A 131 17.13 2.54 4.31
C LYS A 131 17.95 3.42 3.36
N TRP A 132 19.28 3.26 3.35
CA TRP A 132 20.16 3.95 2.41
C TRP A 132 19.76 3.65 0.95
N TYR A 133 19.54 2.37 0.63
CA TYR A 133 19.16 1.93 -0.71
C TYR A 133 17.86 2.61 -1.19
N TYR A 134 16.81 2.62 -0.38
CA TYR A 134 15.53 3.25 -0.75
C TYR A 134 15.58 4.79 -0.81
N ASN A 135 16.63 5.42 -0.26
CA ASN A 135 16.86 6.86 -0.37
C ASN A 135 17.66 7.26 -1.62
N LEU A 136 18.15 6.31 -2.41
CA LEU A 136 18.74 6.60 -3.72
C LEU A 136 17.66 7.10 -4.69
N PRO A 137 18.00 7.96 -5.67
CA PRO A 137 17.00 8.44 -6.63
C PRO A 137 16.37 7.31 -7.43
N VAL A 138 15.06 7.38 -7.66
CA VAL A 138 14.31 6.37 -8.43
C VAL A 138 14.90 6.20 -9.82
N GLY A 139 15.12 4.95 -10.25
CA GLY A 139 15.70 4.63 -11.55
C GLY A 139 17.16 5.08 -11.75
N SER A 140 17.89 5.43 -10.69
CA SER A 140 19.30 5.86 -10.79
C SER A 140 20.32 4.74 -10.95
N ILE A 141 19.95 3.49 -10.69
CA ILE A 141 20.84 2.34 -10.73
C ILE A 141 20.47 1.46 -11.91
N ASN A 142 21.27 1.55 -12.96
CA ASN A 142 21.13 0.81 -14.19
C ASN A 142 22.14 -0.33 -14.32
N SER A 143 23.09 -0.50 -13.38
CA SER A 143 24.03 -1.64 -13.38
C SER A 143 24.55 -1.98 -11.98
N TYR A 144 25.12 -3.18 -11.82
CA TYR A 144 25.75 -3.57 -10.56
C TYR A 144 26.94 -2.69 -10.20
N ASN A 145 27.70 -2.24 -11.21
CA ASN A 145 28.82 -1.34 -10.98
C ASN A 145 28.35 0.02 -10.42
N GLU A 146 27.24 0.57 -10.92
CA GLU A 146 26.66 1.80 -10.37
C GLU A 146 26.20 1.61 -8.91
N LEU A 147 25.56 0.48 -8.61
CA LEU A 147 25.17 0.13 -7.24
C LEU A 147 26.39 0.05 -6.31
N LEU A 148 27.45 -0.64 -6.73
CA LEU A 148 28.69 -0.76 -5.98
C LEU A 148 29.35 0.59 -5.74
N VAL A 149 29.43 1.45 -6.76
CA VAL A 149 30.01 2.79 -6.62
C VAL A 149 29.20 3.61 -5.62
N ALA A 150 27.86 3.58 -5.68
CA ALA A 150 27.01 4.27 -4.72
C ALA A 150 27.21 3.74 -3.29
N PHE A 151 27.28 2.41 -3.14
CA PHE A 151 27.47 1.74 -1.85
C PHE A 151 28.84 2.08 -1.22
N VAL A 152 29.91 1.95 -1.99
CA VAL A 152 31.28 2.25 -1.54
C VAL A 152 31.41 3.72 -1.17
N LYS A 153 30.83 4.64 -1.94
CA LYS A 153 30.82 6.07 -1.61
C LYS A 153 30.13 6.35 -0.27
N HIS A 154 29.06 5.63 0.05
CA HIS A 154 28.31 5.83 1.29
C HIS A 154 29.00 5.21 2.51
N TYR A 155 29.59 4.02 2.36
CA TYR A 155 30.17 3.26 3.46
C TYR A 155 31.71 3.29 3.51
N SER A 156 32.37 4.16 2.73
CA SER A 156 33.84 4.25 2.67
C SER A 156 34.50 4.50 4.03
N ILE A 157 33.83 5.23 4.92
CA ILE A 157 34.32 5.52 6.28
C ILE A 157 34.56 4.25 7.11
N PHE A 158 33.92 3.13 6.76
CA PHE A 158 34.06 1.86 7.45
C PHE A 158 35.06 0.89 6.78
N MET A 159 35.81 1.33 5.76
CA MET A 159 36.76 0.50 5.00
C MET A 159 38.19 0.50 5.55
N VAL A 160 38.37 0.94 6.79
CA VAL A 160 39.68 0.99 7.46
C VAL A 160 40.18 -0.41 7.83
#